data_AF-B1MYB7-F1
#
_entry.id   AF-B1MYB7-F1
#
_cell.length_a   1.000
_cell.length_b   1.000
_cell.length_c   1.000
_cell.angle_alpha   90.00
_cell.angle_beta   90.00
_cell.angle_gamma   90.00
#
_symmetry.space_group_name_H-M   'P 1'
#
loop_
_entity.id
_entity.type
_entity.pdbx_description
1 polymer ?
#
loop_
_entity_poly.entity_id
_entity_poly.type
_entity_poly.pdbx_seq_one_letter_code
_entity_poly.pdbx_strand_id
1 'polypeptide(L)'
;MIVLHVLFGLMILVGTILTGISFQGDTQKLTKLQKFSLIFTTSAIGLTVIAVISISSSVYLGIALFVILAVYEYFSFLRQTN
;
A
#
# COMPACT_ATOMS: atom_id res chain seq x y z
N MET A 1 -23.03 -0.42 -9.84
CA MET A 1 -21.81 -0.89 -9.13
C MET A 1 -20.50 -0.48 -9.81
N ILE A 2 -20.45 -0.34 -11.14
CA ILE A 2 -19.21 0.02 -11.86
C ILE A 2 -18.68 1.43 -11.50
N VAL A 3 -19.56 2.42 -11.35
CA VAL A 3 -19.19 3.80 -11.00
C VAL A 3 -18.49 3.88 -9.63
N LEU A 4 -19.01 3.15 -8.64
CA LEU A 4 -18.39 3.06 -7.31
C LEU A 4 -16.99 2.42 -7.37
N HIS A 5 -16.81 1.34 -8.13
CA HIS A 5 -15.49 0.70 -8.28
C HIS A 5 -14.47 1.63 -8.92
N VAL A 6 -14.89 2.40 -9.93
CA VAL A 6 -14.01 3.39 -10.58
C VAL A 6 -13.65 4.50 -9.60
N LEU A 7 -14.61 5.01 -8.83
CA LEU A 7 -14.35 6.04 -7.81
C LEU A 7 -13.43 5.53 -6.70
N PHE A 8 -13.65 4.32 -6.20
CA PHE A 8 -12.78 3.69 -5.20
C PHE A 8 -11.36 3.47 -5.74
N GLY A 9 -11.23 2.98 -6.97
CA GLY A 9 -9.94 2.83 -7.64
C GLY A 9 -9.21 4.18 -7.79
N LEU A 10 -9.93 5.23 -8.17
CA LEU A 10 -9.38 6.58 -8.30
C LEU A 10 -8.93 7.15 -6.96
N MET A 11 -9.73 6.99 -5.90
CA MET A 11 -9.32 7.44 -4.55
C MET A 11 -8.08 6.72 -4.05
N ILE A 12 -7.98 5.40 -4.27
CA ILE A 12 -6.81 4.62 -3.90
C ILE A 12 -5.59 5.12 -4.67
N LEU A 13 -5.72 5.35 -5.99
CA LEU A 13 -4.65 5.88 -6.83
C LEU A 13 -4.15 7.23 -6.32
N VAL A 14 -5.06 8.19 -6.12
CA VAL A 14 -4.74 9.54 -5.62
C VAL A 14 -4.12 9.47 -4.23
N GLY A 15 -4.71 8.69 -3.32
CA GLY A 15 -4.21 8.50 -1.96
C GLY A 15 -2.79 7.93 -1.95
N THR A 16 -2.50 6.96 -2.81
CA THR A 16 -1.16 6.34 -2.91
C THR A 16 -0.13 7.34 -3.46
N ILE A 17 -0.48 8.11 -4.49
CA ILE A 17 0.40 9.14 -5.06
C ILE A 17 0.70 10.24 -4.04
N LEU A 18 -0.34 10.79 -3.39
CA LEU A 18 -0.18 11.84 -2.39
C LEU A 18 0.65 11.35 -1.21
N THR A 19 0.43 10.12 -0.75
CA THR A 19 1.24 9.47 0.29
C THR A 19 2.71 9.35 -0.16
N GLY A 20 2.96 8.92 -1.41
CA GLY A 20 4.30 8.85 -1.97
C GLY A 20 5.00 10.21 -2.02
N ILE A 21 4.30 11.28 -2.42
CA ILE A 21 4.84 12.64 -2.48
C ILE A 21 5.09 13.21 -1.08
N SER A 22 4.14 13.03 -0.16
CA SER A 22 4.23 13.56 1.21
C SER A 22 5.38 12.96 2.02
N PHE A 23 5.80 11.74 1.69
CA PHE A 23 6.86 11.04 2.42
C PHE A 23 8.12 10.77 1.60
N GLN A 24 8.21 11.26 0.36
CA GLN A 24 9.45 11.25 -0.44
C GLN A 24 10.50 12.13 0.25
N GLY A 25 11.44 11.50 0.95
CA GLY A 25 12.60 12.15 1.55
C GLY A 25 12.56 12.34 3.07
N ASP A 26 11.42 12.12 3.74
CA ASP A 26 11.27 12.45 5.18
C ASP A 26 10.62 11.37 6.05
N THR A 27 10.54 10.12 5.57
CA THR A 27 10.04 8.98 6.38
C THR A 27 10.80 8.79 7.70
N GLN A 28 12.04 9.28 7.79
CA GLN A 28 12.86 9.25 9.01
C GLN A 28 12.55 10.39 10.00
N LYS A 29 11.89 11.47 9.57
CA LYS A 29 11.46 12.59 10.44
C LYS A 29 10.06 12.38 11.03
N LEU A 30 9.37 11.31 10.63
CA LEU A 30 8.04 10.98 11.14
C LEU A 30 8.10 10.48 12.57
N THR A 31 7.14 10.93 13.37
CA THR A 31 6.91 10.36 14.70
C THR A 31 6.55 8.88 14.60
N LYS A 32 6.82 8.10 15.66
CA LYS A 32 6.54 6.66 15.69
C LYS A 32 5.09 6.32 15.32
N LEU A 33 4.13 7.17 15.72
CA LEU A 33 2.71 7.03 15.40
C LEU A 33 2.40 7.31 13.93
N GLN A 34 2.99 8.34 13.33
CA GLN A 34 2.81 8.64 11.91
C GLN A 34 3.39 7.53 11.03
N LYS A 35 4.55 7.00 11.39
CA LYS A 35 5.16 5.87 10.68
C LYS A 35 4.29 4.61 10.78
N PHE A 36 3.74 4.31 11.96
CA PHE A 36 2.81 3.19 12.13
C PHE A 36 1.52 3.37 11.33
N SER A 37 0.90 4.56 11.40
CA SER A 37 -0.31 4.88 10.65
C SER A 37 -0.09 4.77 9.13
N LEU A 38 1.08 5.20 8.66
CA LEU A 38 1.49 5.09 7.27
C LEU A 38 1.61 3.62 6.85
N ILE A 39 2.36 2.80 7.60
CA ILE A 39 2.48 1.36 7.34
C ILE A 39 1.09 0.73 7.28
N PHE A 40 0.27 0.92 8.32
CA PHE A 40 -1.06 0.34 8.42
C PHE A 40 -1.97 0.70 7.24
N THR A 41 -1.96 1.98 6.83
CA THR A 41 -2.76 2.44 5.70
C THR A 41 -2.29 1.80 4.39
N THR A 42 -0.98 1.74 4.16
CA THR A 42 -0.41 1.16 2.94
C THR A 42 -0.66 -0.35 2.87
N SER A 43 -0.53 -1.05 4.00
CA SER A 43 -0.86 -2.47 4.14
C SER A 43 -2.33 -2.75 3.86
N ALA A 44 -3.24 -1.95 4.43
CA ALA A 44 -4.68 -2.12 4.24
C ALA A 44 -5.10 -1.95 2.77
N ILE A 45 -4.56 -0.94 2.10
CA ILE A 45 -4.78 -0.71 0.67
C ILE A 45 -4.23 -1.90 -0.14
N GLY A 46 -2.98 -2.31 0.12
CA GLY A 46 -2.35 -3.42 -0.57
C GLY A 46 -3.12 -4.74 -0.42
N LEU A 47 -3.52 -5.08 0.81
CA LEU A 47 -4.31 -6.27 1.11
C LEU A 47 -5.69 -6.25 0.44
N THR A 48 -6.32 -5.08 0.34
CA THR A 48 -7.60 -4.94 -0.36
C THR A 48 -7.43 -5.27 -1.85
N VAL A 49 -6.40 -4.74 -2.49
CA VAL A 49 -6.08 -5.02 -3.91
C VAL A 49 -5.77 -6.50 -4.11
N ILE A 50 -4.97 -7.09 -3.22
CA ILE A 50 -4.64 -8.53 -3.24
C ILE A 50 -5.90 -9.38 -3.12
N ALA A 51 -6.79 -9.07 -2.19
CA ALA A 51 -8.04 -9.81 -2.01
C ALA A 51 -8.92 -9.76 -3.26
N VAL A 52 -9.09 -8.56 -3.84
CA VAL A 52 -9.88 -8.38 -5.07
C VAL A 52 -9.27 -9.16 -6.24
N ILE A 53 -7.95 -9.10 -6.44
CA ILE A 53 -7.28 -9.79 -7.55
C ILE A 53 -7.28 -11.31 -7.37
N SER A 54 -7.14 -11.77 -6.12
CA SER A 54 -7.21 -13.20 -5.78
C SER A 54 -8.57 -13.80 -6.15
N ILE A 55 -9.66 -13.05 -5.94
CA ILE A 55 -11.03 -13.49 -6.22
C ILE A 55 -11.40 -13.31 -7.70
N SER A 56 -11.03 -12.17 -8.30
CA SER A 56 -11.50 -11.78 -9.64
C SER A 56 -10.66 -12.33 -10.78
N SER A 57 -9.39 -12.68 -10.55
CA SER A 57 -8.47 -13.09 -11.62
C SER A 57 -7.77 -14.41 -11.31
N SER A 58 -6.92 -14.45 -10.29
CA SER A 58 -6.17 -15.65 -9.94
C SER A 58 -5.56 -15.54 -8.55
N VAL A 59 -5.69 -16.59 -7.75
CA VAL A 59 -5.02 -16.72 -6.46
C VAL A 59 -3.50 -16.63 -6.61
N TYR A 60 -2.92 -17.13 -7.70
CA TYR A 60 -1.48 -17.06 -7.95
C TYR A 60 -1.00 -15.61 -8.13
N LEU A 61 -1.79 -14.77 -8.80
CA LEU A 61 -1.49 -13.33 -8.91
C LEU A 61 -1.63 -12.63 -7.57
N GLY A 62 -2.63 -13.02 -6.76
CA GLY A 62 -2.79 -12.54 -5.39
C GLY A 62 -1.57 -12.82 -4.51
N ILE A 63 -1.05 -14.05 -4.55
CA ILE A 63 0.16 -14.45 -3.82
C ILE A 63 1.37 -13.64 -4.29
N ALA A 64 1.55 -13.47 -5.60
CA ALA A 64 2.65 -12.67 -6.15
C ALA A 64 2.59 -11.22 -5.64
N LEU A 65 1.41 -10.60 -5.65
CA LEU A 65 1.20 -9.25 -5.13
C LEU A 65 1.41 -9.16 -3.62
N PHE A 66 1.06 -10.19 -2.86
CA PHE A 66 1.34 -10.27 -1.43
C PHE A 66 2.84 -10.27 -1.15
N VAL A 67 3.62 -11.04 -1.91
CA VAL A 67 5.08 -11.03 -1.81
C VAL A 67 5.63 -9.64 -2.15
N ILE A 68 5.15 -9.01 -3.22
CA ILE A 68 5.57 -7.65 -3.61
C ILE A 68 5.26 -6.63 -2.51
N LEU A 69 4.08 -6.70 -1.89
CA LEU A 69 3.70 -5.83 -0.78
C LEU A 69 4.63 -6.01 0.43
N ALA A 70 4.91 -7.26 0.81
CA ALA A 70 5.81 -7.56 1.93
C ALA A 70 7.24 -7.04 1.66
N VAL A 71 7.75 -7.19 0.44
CA VAL A 71 9.05 -6.66 0.02
C VAL A 71 9.05 -5.13 0.08
N TYR A 72 8.02 -4.48 -0.44
CA TYR A 72 7.88 -3.03 -0.41
C TYR A 72 7.85 -2.48 1.03
N GLU A 73 7.06 -3.08 1.91
CA GLU A 73 6.97 -2.65 3.32
C GLU A 73 8.29 -2.86 4.06
N TYR A 74 8.97 -3.97 3.77
CA TYR A 74 10.29 -4.23 4.32
C TYR A 74 11.28 -3.12 3.94
N PHE A 75 11.43 -2.82 2.65
CA PHE A 75 12.40 -1.81 2.19
C PHE A 75 12.02 -0.38 2.55
N SER A 76 10.72 -0.06 2.58
CA SER A 76 10.27 1.32 2.79
C SER A 76 10.18 1.70 4.27
N PHE A 77 9.88 0.74 5.15
CA PHE A 77 9.55 1.05 6.55
C PHE A 77 10.38 0.29 7.58
N LEU A 78 10.69 -0.99 7.33
CA LEU A 78 11.33 -1.87 8.32
C LEU A 78 12.86 -1.93 8.19
N ARG A 79 13.40 -1.72 6.98
CA ARG A 79 14.84 -1.70 6.74
C ARG A 79 15.45 -0.51 7.49
N GLN A 80 16.11 -0.79 8.61
CA GLN A 80 17.02 0.15 9.25
C GLN A 80 18.26 0.27 8.36
N THR A 81 18.39 1.39 7.66
CA THR A 81 19.71 1.86 7.21
C THR A 81 20.47 2.29 8.46
N ASN A 82 21.39 1.42 8.92
CA ASN A 82 22.52 1.83 9.75
C ASN A 82 23.35 2.88 9.01
#